data_AF-A0A2S1T3X9-F1
#
_entry.id   AF-A0A2S1T3X9-F1
#
_cell.length_a   1.000
_cell.length_b   1.000
_cell.length_c   1.000
_cell.angle_alpha   90.00
_cell.angle_beta   90.00
_cell.angle_gamma   90.00
#
_symmetry.space_group_name_H-M   'P 1'
#
loop_
_entity.id
_entity.type
_entity.pdbx_description
1 polymer ?
#
loop_
_entity_poly.entity_id
_entity_poly.type
_entity_poly.pdbx_seq_one_letter_code
_entity_poly.pdbx_strand_id
1 'polypeptide(L)'
;MKYGAVALVSLFIGAGIGNSSGSAETGKEAAGDEAGPRPTVTVTETAKAADPEPAPTVTETVTAKPKKTKAPGPATSFSGEGEYLVGEDIKAGTYKTAGPDSEFGCYWERAKDASGEFGSIIANNNLAGPGRVTLNRGEYFKTNGCQEWKQMG
;
A
#
# COMPACT_ATOMS: atom_id res chain seq x y z
N MET A 1 -44.51 10.18 4.50
CA MET A 1 -43.75 9.81 5.71
C MET A 1 -42.31 10.25 5.47
N LYS A 2 -41.72 11.28 6.09
CA LYS A 2 -41.56 11.69 7.51
C LYS A 2 -40.42 10.96 8.27
N TYR A 3 -39.22 11.58 8.20
CA TYR A 3 -38.04 11.48 9.11
C TYR A 3 -37.28 10.13 9.13
N GLY A 4 -35.97 10.06 9.43
CA GLY A 4 -34.91 11.07 9.68
C GLY A 4 -33.51 10.40 9.53
N ALA A 5 -32.44 11.06 9.08
CA ALA A 5 -31.55 11.98 9.82
C ALA A 5 -30.94 11.32 11.09
N VAL A 6 -29.66 10.88 11.17
CA VAL A 6 -28.31 11.52 11.02
C VAL A 6 -27.63 11.76 12.39
N ALA A 7 -26.28 11.73 12.42
CA ALA A 7 -25.31 11.85 13.54
C ALA A 7 -25.01 10.53 14.30
N LEU A 8 -23.77 10.10 14.63
CA LEU A 8 -22.42 10.67 14.92
C LEU A 8 -22.06 10.67 16.43
N VAL A 9 -20.75 10.68 16.73
CA VAL A 9 -20.09 10.83 18.06
C VAL A 9 -20.11 9.56 18.95
N SER A 10 -19.04 9.10 19.61
CA SER A 10 -17.58 9.30 19.42
C SER A 10 -16.74 8.23 20.14
N LEU A 11 -15.48 8.12 19.70
CA LEU A 11 -14.25 7.66 20.39
C LEU A 11 -14.28 7.57 21.93
N PHE A 12 -13.78 6.47 22.50
CA PHE A 12 -12.84 6.48 23.65
C PHE A 12 -11.87 5.29 23.61
N ILE A 13 -10.64 5.50 24.06
CA ILE A 13 -9.59 4.48 24.25
C ILE A 13 -9.53 4.12 25.74
N GLY A 14 -9.41 2.84 26.08
CA GLY A 14 -9.24 2.40 27.46
C GLY A 14 -8.60 1.02 27.58
N ALA A 15 -7.30 0.98 27.89
CA ALA A 15 -6.65 -0.21 28.43
C ALA A 15 -6.71 -0.15 29.96
N GLY A 16 -7.34 -1.14 30.60
CA GLY A 16 -7.54 -1.18 32.05
C GLY A 16 -7.24 -2.56 32.61
N ILE A 17 -6.25 -2.65 33.50
CA ILE A 17 -5.87 -3.89 34.18
C ILE A 17 -6.81 -4.08 35.39
N GLY A 18 -7.49 -5.22 35.46
CA GLY A 18 -8.40 -5.49 36.58
C GLY A 18 -7.67 -5.91 37.86
N ASN A 19 -8.00 -5.29 38.98
CA ASN A 19 -7.79 -5.87 40.31
C ASN A 19 -8.88 -5.43 41.31
N SER A 20 -9.14 -6.28 42.29
CA SER A 20 -10.16 -6.22 43.36
C SER A 20 -10.54 -4.85 43.96
N SER A 21 -11.84 -4.63 44.22
CA SER A 21 -12.41 -4.71 45.59
C SER A 21 -13.89 -4.24 45.70
N GLY A 22 -14.63 -4.79 46.68
CA GLY A 22 -15.73 -4.11 47.38
C GLY A 22 -17.18 -4.29 46.90
N SER A 23 -17.98 -5.06 47.67
CA SER A 23 -19.42 -4.93 48.03
C SER A 23 -20.47 -4.47 46.98
N ALA A 24 -21.56 -5.21 46.70
CA ALA A 24 -22.72 -5.57 47.56
C ALA A 24 -23.61 -4.33 47.90
N GLU A 25 -24.94 -4.31 47.96
CA GLU A 25 -26.04 -5.31 48.16
C GLU A 25 -27.31 -4.84 47.37
N THR A 26 -28.50 -5.48 47.20
CA THR A 26 -29.12 -6.81 47.50
C THR A 26 -30.35 -7.01 46.56
N GLY A 27 -30.99 -8.21 46.51
CA GLY A 27 -32.34 -8.40 45.93
C GLY A 27 -32.55 -9.71 45.14
N LYS A 28 -32.60 -10.89 45.79
CA LYS A 28 -33.78 -11.54 46.41
C LYS A 28 -34.73 -12.22 45.37
N GLU A 29 -34.57 -13.53 45.10
CA GLU A 29 -35.35 -14.69 45.64
C GLU A 29 -36.69 -14.92 44.89
N ALA A 30 -37.25 -16.12 44.67
CA ALA A 30 -36.98 -17.47 45.19
C ALA A 30 -37.39 -18.57 44.16
N ALA A 31 -36.94 -19.82 44.41
CA ALA A 31 -37.34 -21.09 43.76
C ALA A 31 -37.14 -21.23 42.22
N GLY A 32 -36.84 -22.41 41.65
CA GLY A 32 -36.52 -23.70 42.26
C GLY A 32 -37.33 -24.86 41.66
N ASP A 33 -36.70 -25.69 40.82
CA ASP A 33 -37.06 -27.11 40.59
C ASP A 33 -35.88 -27.82 39.86
N GLU A 34 -35.92 -29.16 39.75
CA GLU A 34 -34.75 -29.99 39.41
C GLU A 34 -34.80 -30.76 38.07
N ALA A 35 -33.64 -31.34 37.71
CA ALA A 35 -33.44 -32.51 36.85
C ALA A 35 -33.87 -32.47 35.35
N GLY A 36 -32.86 -32.50 34.47
CA GLY A 36 -32.97 -32.97 33.09
C GLY A 36 -31.59 -33.32 32.52
N PRO A 37 -31.28 -34.60 32.18
CA PRO A 37 -29.92 -35.01 31.83
C PRO A 37 -29.50 -34.53 30.44
N ARG A 38 -28.31 -33.92 30.34
CA ARG A 38 -27.68 -33.53 29.06
C ARG A 38 -26.61 -34.56 28.69
N PRO A 39 -26.60 -35.10 27.45
CA PRO A 39 -25.83 -36.30 27.13
C PRO A 39 -24.31 -36.07 27.09
N THR A 40 -23.56 -37.06 27.58
CA THR A 40 -22.09 -37.14 27.49
C THR A 40 -21.63 -37.22 26.05
N VAL A 41 -20.68 -36.37 25.66
CA VAL A 41 -19.98 -36.46 24.36
C VAL A 41 -18.61 -37.09 24.58
N THR A 42 -18.49 -38.38 24.26
CA THR A 42 -17.19 -39.07 24.22
C THR A 42 -16.48 -38.71 22.92
N VAL A 43 -15.31 -38.10 23.00
CA VAL A 43 -14.45 -37.83 21.84
C VAL A 43 -13.57 -39.05 21.58
N THR A 44 -13.73 -39.67 20.42
CA THR A 44 -12.86 -40.78 19.97
C THR A 44 -11.66 -40.21 19.22
N GLU A 45 -10.47 -40.28 19.82
CA GLU A 45 -9.23 -39.86 19.19
C GLU A 45 -8.72 -40.95 18.22
N THR A 46 -8.68 -40.65 16.93
CA THR A 46 -8.21 -41.58 15.89
C THR A 46 -6.75 -41.31 15.55
N ALA A 47 -5.84 -42.14 16.07
CA ALA A 47 -4.43 -42.08 15.72
C ALA A 47 -4.22 -42.44 14.23
N LYS A 48 -3.80 -41.46 13.41
CA LYS A 48 -3.44 -41.68 12.00
C LYS A 48 -1.98 -42.17 11.90
N ALA A 49 -1.76 -43.20 11.09
CA ALA A 49 -0.43 -43.78 10.85
C ALA A 49 0.55 -42.80 10.17
N ALA A 50 1.84 -43.07 10.35
CA ALA A 50 2.95 -42.31 9.76
C ALA A 50 3.06 -42.49 8.24
N ASP A 51 3.46 -41.43 7.56
CA ASP A 51 3.76 -41.38 6.12
C ASP A 51 5.26 -41.71 5.88
N PRO A 52 5.63 -42.51 4.86
CA PRO A 52 7.03 -42.82 4.57
C PRO A 52 7.78 -41.61 3.99
N GLU A 53 8.90 -41.24 4.62
CA GLU A 53 9.73 -40.11 4.22
C GLU A 53 10.42 -40.33 2.85
N PRO A 54 10.36 -39.37 1.90
CA PRO A 54 10.94 -39.54 0.57
C PRO A 54 12.47 -39.41 0.57
N ALA A 55 13.13 -40.28 -0.20
CA ALA A 55 14.59 -40.34 -0.29
C ALA A 55 15.22 -39.05 -0.89
N PRO A 56 16.45 -38.65 -0.47
CA PRO A 56 17.04 -37.38 -0.85
C PRO A 56 17.46 -37.31 -2.33
N THR A 57 16.96 -36.31 -3.04
CA THR A 57 17.35 -36.01 -4.42
C THR A 57 18.65 -35.18 -4.45
N VAL A 58 19.71 -35.73 -5.05
CA VAL A 58 20.98 -35.02 -5.25
C VAL A 58 20.79 -33.94 -6.31
N THR A 59 21.05 -32.68 -5.94
CA THR A 59 20.97 -31.52 -6.85
C THR A 59 22.37 -30.96 -7.10
N GLU A 60 22.87 -31.08 -8.32
CA GLU A 60 24.19 -30.55 -8.71
C GLU A 60 24.10 -29.05 -9.07
N THR A 61 24.72 -28.20 -8.25
CA THR A 61 24.68 -26.75 -8.44
C THR A 61 25.79 -26.27 -9.39
N VAL A 62 25.45 -26.08 -10.67
CA VAL A 62 26.39 -25.53 -11.67
C VAL A 62 26.56 -24.01 -11.47
N THR A 63 27.65 -23.61 -10.81
CA THR A 63 27.96 -22.20 -10.51
C THR A 63 28.41 -21.42 -11.77
N ALA A 64 27.43 -20.92 -12.53
CA ALA A 64 27.68 -20.00 -13.64
C ALA A 64 28.23 -18.65 -13.13
N LYS A 65 29.45 -18.28 -13.54
CA LYS A 65 30.09 -17.02 -13.13
C LYS A 65 29.31 -15.82 -13.72
N PRO A 66 28.76 -14.91 -12.90
CA PRO A 66 27.91 -13.83 -13.40
C PRO A 66 28.70 -12.86 -14.29
N LYS A 67 28.28 -12.75 -15.55
CA LYS A 67 28.76 -11.73 -16.49
C LYS A 67 28.27 -10.37 -16.02
N LYS A 68 29.16 -9.37 -15.92
CA LYS A 68 28.76 -7.99 -15.58
C LYS A 68 27.88 -7.41 -16.68
N THR A 69 26.57 -7.43 -16.49
CA THR A 69 25.61 -6.68 -17.31
C THR A 69 25.81 -5.19 -17.05
N LYS A 70 25.94 -4.39 -18.12
CA LYS A 70 25.96 -2.92 -18.01
C LYS A 70 24.57 -2.47 -17.57
N ALA A 71 24.49 -1.54 -16.61
CA ALA A 71 23.23 -0.94 -16.22
C ALA A 71 22.51 -0.30 -17.44
N PRO A 72 21.16 -0.31 -17.48
CA PRO A 72 20.40 0.47 -18.46
C PRO A 72 20.81 1.95 -18.45
N GLY A 73 20.62 2.63 -19.58
CA GLY A 73 20.72 4.09 -19.63
C GLY A 73 19.42 4.77 -19.16
N PRO A 74 19.43 6.10 -18.98
CA PRO A 74 18.26 6.86 -18.57
C PRO A 74 17.07 6.64 -19.52
N ALA A 75 15.87 6.46 -18.96
CA ALA A 75 14.68 6.06 -19.68
C ALA A 75 14.09 7.17 -20.59
N THR A 76 13.47 6.75 -21.70
CA THR A 76 12.82 7.65 -22.67
C THR A 76 11.29 7.52 -22.70
N SER A 77 10.72 6.57 -21.96
CA SER A 77 9.36 6.65 -21.44
C SER A 77 9.29 6.17 -20.00
N PHE A 78 8.32 6.66 -19.23
CA PHE A 78 8.17 6.37 -17.81
C PHE A 78 6.74 6.63 -17.33
N SER A 79 6.41 6.19 -16.11
CA SER A 79 5.09 6.33 -15.51
C SER A 79 4.67 7.81 -15.40
N GLY A 80 3.37 8.08 -15.35
CA GLY A 80 2.87 9.38 -14.92
C GLY A 80 2.77 9.54 -13.40
N GLU A 81 3.26 8.56 -12.65
CA GLU A 81 3.41 8.54 -11.19
C GLU A 81 4.88 8.35 -10.80
N GLY A 82 5.46 9.30 -10.06
CA GLY A 82 6.80 9.19 -9.48
C GLY A 82 7.59 10.50 -9.46
N GLU A 83 8.84 10.40 -8.99
CA GLU A 83 9.85 11.46 -9.04
C GLU A 83 11.14 10.89 -9.66
N TYR A 84 11.80 11.68 -10.50
CA TYR A 84 12.88 11.23 -11.39
C TYR A 84 13.99 12.29 -11.52
N LEU A 85 15.25 11.90 -11.32
CA LEU A 85 16.39 12.76 -11.59
C LEU A 85 16.71 12.80 -13.08
N VAL A 86 16.51 13.97 -13.70
CA VAL A 86 16.66 14.16 -15.14
C VAL A 86 18.14 14.10 -15.51
N GLY A 87 18.48 13.15 -16.37
CA GLY A 87 19.83 12.85 -16.83
C GLY A 87 20.41 11.57 -16.22
N GLU A 88 19.74 10.97 -15.22
CA GLU A 88 20.13 9.71 -14.57
C GLU A 88 18.99 8.67 -14.66
N ASP A 89 17.81 8.96 -14.10
CA ASP A 89 16.65 8.06 -14.20
C ASP A 89 15.98 8.15 -15.57
N ILE A 90 15.75 9.37 -16.03
CA ILE A 90 15.10 9.71 -17.31
C ILE A 90 15.99 10.63 -18.14
N LYS A 91 15.93 10.54 -19.46
CA LYS A 91 16.79 11.34 -20.34
C LYS A 91 16.34 12.82 -20.35
N ALA A 92 17.28 13.76 -20.45
CA ALA A 92 16.93 15.16 -20.72
C ALA A 92 16.32 15.33 -22.12
N GLY A 93 15.37 16.26 -22.27
CA GLY A 93 14.67 16.57 -23.52
C GLY A 93 13.17 16.84 -23.33
N THR A 94 12.42 16.89 -24.42
CA THR A 94 10.98 17.19 -24.39
C THR A 94 10.14 15.92 -24.30
N TYR A 95 9.17 15.88 -23.41
CA TYR A 95 8.25 14.76 -23.20
C TYR A 95 6.79 15.18 -23.49
N LYS A 96 5.95 14.20 -23.79
CA LYS A 96 4.49 14.33 -23.94
C LYS A 96 3.76 13.30 -23.08
N THR A 97 2.58 13.66 -22.56
CA THR A 97 1.58 12.74 -22.00
C THR A 97 0.25 12.94 -22.72
N ALA A 98 -0.62 11.93 -22.67
CA ALA A 98 -2.01 12.04 -23.14
C ALA A 98 -2.93 12.77 -22.13
N GLY A 99 -2.46 13.00 -20.89
CA GLY A 99 -3.18 13.78 -19.87
C GLY A 99 -3.44 12.96 -18.60
N PRO A 100 -4.55 13.23 -17.88
CA PRO A 100 -4.96 12.45 -16.72
C PRO A 100 -5.13 10.96 -16.99
N ASP A 101 -4.74 10.13 -16.01
CA ASP A 101 -5.10 8.71 -15.96
C ASP A 101 -6.51 8.47 -15.40
N SER A 102 -7.05 9.46 -14.69
CA SER A 102 -8.25 9.41 -13.87
C SER A 102 -8.94 10.78 -13.80
N GLU A 103 -10.10 10.86 -13.14
CA GLU A 103 -10.84 12.12 -12.97
C GLU A 103 -10.16 13.13 -12.03
N PHE A 104 -9.12 12.73 -11.28
CA PHE A 104 -8.43 13.57 -10.31
C PHE A 104 -7.41 14.54 -10.94
N GLY A 105 -7.12 14.40 -12.24
CA GLY A 105 -6.21 15.29 -12.98
C GLY A 105 -4.74 14.86 -12.95
N CYS A 106 -3.93 15.47 -13.81
CA CYS A 106 -2.51 15.15 -13.98
C CYS A 106 -1.64 16.34 -13.53
N TYR A 107 -0.96 16.22 -12.40
CA TYR A 107 0.02 17.20 -11.92
C TYR A 107 1.42 16.84 -12.39
N TRP A 108 2.22 17.85 -12.74
CA TRP A 108 3.67 17.68 -12.82
C TRP A 108 4.41 18.91 -12.33
N GLU A 109 5.63 18.70 -11.83
CA GLU A 109 6.57 19.75 -11.46
C GLU A 109 8.01 19.42 -11.89
N ARG A 110 8.75 20.46 -12.23
CA ARG A 110 10.21 20.48 -12.35
C ARG A 110 10.76 21.23 -11.15
N ALA A 111 11.65 20.62 -10.39
CA ALA A 111 12.31 21.22 -9.24
C ALA A 111 13.84 21.24 -9.43
N LYS A 112 14.52 22.18 -8.76
CA LYS A 112 15.98 22.30 -8.77
C LYS A 112 16.69 21.34 -7.81
N ASP A 113 15.92 20.75 -6.88
CA ASP A 113 16.34 19.83 -5.83
C ASP A 113 15.13 19.02 -5.32
N ALA A 114 15.40 17.88 -4.66
CA ALA A 114 14.38 16.96 -4.14
C ALA A 114 13.84 17.32 -2.74
N SER A 115 13.86 18.60 -2.35
CA SER A 115 13.39 19.01 -1.01
C SER A 115 11.87 18.94 -0.82
N GLY A 116 11.10 18.98 -1.91
CA GLY A 116 9.65 19.18 -1.87
C GLY A 116 9.20 20.59 -1.46
N GLU A 117 10.13 21.52 -1.22
CA GLU A 117 9.83 22.90 -0.83
C GLU A 117 9.28 23.71 -2.00
N PHE A 118 8.28 24.58 -1.75
CA PHE A 118 7.75 25.49 -2.77
C PHE A 118 8.83 26.37 -3.44
N GLY A 119 9.93 26.65 -2.73
CA GLY A 119 11.08 27.39 -3.24
C GLY A 119 12.02 26.60 -4.15
N SER A 120 11.84 25.29 -4.34
CA SER A 120 12.62 24.47 -5.29
C SER A 120 12.00 24.38 -6.68
N ILE A 121 10.68 24.64 -6.80
CA ILE A 121 9.91 24.52 -8.03
C ILE A 121 10.40 25.53 -9.09
N ILE A 122 10.79 25.02 -10.25
CA ILE A 122 11.18 25.77 -11.45
C ILE A 122 9.96 26.05 -12.32
N ALA A 123 9.07 25.05 -12.47
CA ALA A 123 7.80 25.15 -13.19
C ALA A 123 6.90 23.98 -12.79
N ASN A 124 5.58 24.18 -12.74
CA ASN A 124 4.60 23.11 -12.58
C ASN A 124 3.35 23.35 -13.44
N ASN A 125 2.46 22.36 -13.55
CA ASN A 125 1.15 22.52 -14.17
C ASN A 125 0.16 21.44 -13.70
N ASN A 126 -1.14 21.77 -13.78
CA ASN A 126 -2.24 20.81 -13.65
C ASN A 126 -2.91 20.63 -15.02
N LEU A 127 -2.73 19.45 -15.62
CA LEU A 127 -3.22 19.11 -16.95
C LEU A 127 -4.60 18.46 -16.87
N ALA A 128 -5.56 18.99 -17.62
CA ALA A 128 -6.89 18.40 -17.84
C ALA A 128 -6.99 17.64 -19.19
N GLY A 129 -5.84 17.35 -19.83
CA GLY A 129 -5.75 16.73 -21.15
C GLY A 129 -4.29 16.62 -21.62
N PRO A 130 -4.05 16.35 -22.93
CA PRO A 130 -2.71 16.11 -23.45
C PRO A 130 -1.73 17.25 -23.17
N GLY A 131 -0.56 16.90 -22.64
CA GLY A 131 0.45 17.86 -22.16
C GLY A 131 1.85 17.61 -22.69
N ARG A 132 2.72 18.61 -22.52
CA ARG A 132 4.13 18.57 -22.87
C ARG A 132 4.97 19.30 -21.82
N VAL A 133 6.20 18.83 -21.63
CA VAL A 133 7.19 19.43 -20.72
C VAL A 133 8.59 19.25 -21.30
N THR A 134 9.49 20.21 -21.06
CA THR A 134 10.92 20.08 -21.39
C THR A 134 11.71 19.91 -20.11
N LEU A 135 12.50 18.85 -20.02
CA LEU A 135 13.25 18.44 -18.83
C LEU A 135 14.75 18.63 -19.06
N ASN A 136 15.42 19.43 -18.22
CA ASN A 136 16.86 19.68 -18.34
C ASN A 136 17.65 18.79 -17.38
N ARG A 137 18.89 18.44 -17.73
CA ARG A 137 19.78 17.64 -16.87
C ARG A 137 20.00 18.32 -15.52
N GLY A 138 19.87 17.55 -14.43
CA GLY A 138 20.05 18.01 -13.05
C GLY A 138 18.78 18.55 -12.39
N GLU A 139 17.67 18.62 -13.11
CA GLU A 139 16.35 18.90 -12.55
C GLU A 139 15.73 17.61 -11.99
N TYR A 140 14.91 17.73 -10.96
CA TYR A 140 13.99 16.68 -10.53
C TYR A 140 12.67 16.87 -11.26
N PHE A 141 12.13 15.82 -11.88
CA PHE A 141 10.80 15.82 -12.47
C PHE A 141 9.88 14.91 -11.67
N LYS A 142 8.79 15.47 -11.16
CA LYS A 142 7.77 14.74 -10.41
C LYS A 142 6.41 14.86 -11.09
N THR A 143 5.66 13.77 -11.09
CA THR A 143 4.41 13.60 -11.83
C THR A 143 3.45 12.74 -11.04
N ASN A 144 2.16 13.10 -11.03
CA ASN A 144 1.10 12.37 -10.33
C ASN A 144 -0.22 12.46 -11.13
N GLY A 145 -1.01 11.38 -11.15
CA GLY A 145 -2.29 11.28 -11.87
C GLY A 145 -2.18 11.36 -13.40
N CYS A 146 -0.99 11.14 -13.97
CA CYS A 146 -0.74 11.29 -15.40
C CYS A 146 -0.68 9.93 -16.14
N GLN A 147 -0.99 9.94 -17.43
CA GLN A 147 -0.65 8.82 -18.32
C GLN A 147 0.85 8.86 -18.71
N GLU A 148 1.37 7.71 -19.17
CA GLU A 148 2.79 7.48 -19.49
C GLU A 148 3.44 8.64 -20.28
N TRP A 149 4.51 9.20 -19.71
CA TRP A 149 5.31 10.23 -20.36
C TRP A 149 6.24 9.60 -21.40
N LYS A 150 6.25 10.14 -22.62
CA LYS A 150 7.09 9.67 -23.74
C LYS A 150 7.93 10.80 -24.31
N GLN A 151 9.23 10.57 -24.46
CA GLN A 151 10.13 11.51 -25.10
C GLN A 151 9.68 11.76 -26.55
N MET A 152 9.70 13.02 -26.96
CA MET A 152 9.69 13.40 -28.37
C MET A 152 11.14 13.41 -28.86
N GLY A 153 11.40 12.74 -29.98
CA GLY A 153 12.74 12.48 -30.51
C GLY A 153 13.49 13.73 -30.97
#